data_AF-A0A954TZ58-F1
#
_entry.id   AF-A0A954TZ58-F1
#
_cell.length_a   1.000
_cell.length_b   1.000
_cell.length_c   1.000
_cell.angle_alpha   90.00
_cell.angle_beta   90.00
_cell.angle_gamma   90.00
#
_symmetry.space_group_name_H-M   'P 1'
#
loop_
_entity.id
_entity.type
_entity.pdbx_description
1 polymer ?
#
loop_
_entity_poly.entity_id
_entity_poly.type
_entity_poly.pdbx_seq_one_letter_code
_entity_poly.pdbx_strand_id
1 'polypeptide(L)'
;MADKHVSTPRIDQMAAEGSRLTSLYVVAPVCTPSRAALMTGCYPKRIDMAMGSNFGVLLAGDRKGLNPNEITIAEVLKAVDYETGMFGK
;
A
#
# COMPACT_ATOMS: atom_id res chain seq x y z
N MET A 1 24.43 -1.42 2.85
CA MET A 1 25.44 -1.15 1.81
C MET A 1 24.83 -0.04 0.98
N ALA A 2 25.41 1.16 1.04
CA ALA A 2 24.93 2.26 0.21
C ALA A 2 25.05 1.87 -1.27
N ASP A 3 24.01 2.16 -2.05
CA ASP A 3 24.05 1.96 -3.48
C ASP A 3 25.13 2.86 -4.11
N LYS A 4 25.85 2.35 -5.12
CA LYS A 4 26.96 3.09 -5.74
C LYS A 4 26.50 4.15 -6.74
N HIS A 5 25.24 4.11 -7.17
CA HIS A 5 24.68 4.95 -8.22
C HIS A 5 23.61 5.91 -7.69
N VAL A 6 22.95 5.58 -6.57
CA VAL A 6 21.87 6.37 -5.96
C VAL A 6 22.20 6.67 -4.50
N SER A 7 22.21 7.95 -4.15
CA SER A 7 22.40 8.39 -2.78
C SER A 7 21.08 8.41 -2.02
N THR A 8 20.91 7.52 -1.04
CA THR A 8 19.71 7.42 -0.18
C THR A 8 20.04 7.48 1.32
N PRO A 9 20.79 8.48 1.81
CA PRO A 9 21.42 8.45 3.12
C PRO A 9 20.44 8.24 4.29
N ARG A 10 19.21 8.77 4.18
CA ARG A 10 18.17 8.61 5.22
C ARG A 10 17.55 7.20 5.23
N ILE A 11 17.40 6.57 4.06
CA ILE A 11 16.89 5.21 3.96
C ILE A 11 17.98 4.21 4.36
N ASP A 12 19.24 4.47 4.01
CA ASP A 12 20.39 3.67 4.43
C ASP A 12 20.53 3.67 5.96
N GLN A 13 20.37 4.82 6.59
CA GLN A 13 20.34 4.96 8.06
C GLN A 13 19.19 4.14 8.66
N MET A 14 17.95 4.31 8.16
CA MET A 14 16.78 3.55 8.64
C MET A 14 16.99 2.03 8.55
N ALA A 15 17.65 1.55 7.48
CA ALA A 15 17.94 0.12 7.31
C ALA A 15 19.08 -0.39 8.21
N ALA A 16 19.98 0.48 8.66
CA ALA A 16 21.07 0.14 9.58
C ALA A 16 20.62 0.14 11.05
N GLU A 17 19.69 1.02 11.40
CA GLU A 17 19.14 1.16 12.75
C GLU A 17 17.93 0.24 13.01
N GLY A 18 17.31 -0.29 11.94
CA GLY A 18 16.12 -1.12 12.00
C GLY A 18 16.27 -2.51 11.40
N SER A 19 15.15 -3.09 10.98
CA SER A 19 15.10 -4.37 10.27
C SER A 19 15.03 -4.17 8.76
N ARG A 20 15.83 -4.92 8.01
CA ARG A 20 15.79 -4.94 6.54
C ARG A 20 15.19 -6.24 6.04
N LEU A 21 14.08 -6.15 5.33
CA LEU A 21 13.44 -7.29 4.68
C LEU A 21 14.11 -7.55 3.32
N THR A 22 14.84 -8.65 3.20
CA THR A 22 15.49 -9.07 1.94
C THR A 22 14.55 -9.86 1.03
N SER A 23 13.37 -10.24 1.54
CA SER A 23 12.33 -10.98 0.82
C SER A 23 10.96 -10.45 1.23
N LEU A 24 10.64 -9.24 0.77
CA LEU A 24 9.31 -8.63 0.91
C LEU A 24 8.60 -8.67 -0.44
N TYR A 25 7.34 -9.10 -0.44
CA TYR A 25 6.52 -9.20 -1.64
C TYR A 25 5.27 -8.35 -1.48
N VAL A 26 4.87 -7.70 -2.58
CA VAL A 26 3.56 -7.07 -2.71
C VAL A 26 2.59 -8.04 -3.39
N VAL A 27 1.30 -7.87 -3.13
CA VAL A 27 0.28 -8.83 -3.59
C VAL A 27 0.03 -8.74 -5.11
N ALA A 28 0.38 -7.61 -5.74
CA ALA A 28 0.19 -7.41 -7.17
C ALA A 28 1.25 -6.47 -7.78
N PRO A 29 1.56 -6.60 -9.09
CA PRO A 29 2.59 -5.81 -9.76
C PRO A 29 2.12 -4.41 -10.19
N VAL A 30 0.91 -3.97 -9.81
CA VAL A 30 0.31 -2.68 -10.20
C VAL A 30 -0.35 -1.98 -9.02
N CYS A 31 -0.54 -0.66 -9.13
CA CYS A 31 -0.76 0.21 -7.98
C CYS A 31 -2.09 -0.03 -7.22
N THR A 32 -3.24 -0.07 -7.89
CA THR A 32 -4.56 -0.27 -7.26
C THR A 32 -4.62 -1.55 -6.41
N PRO A 33 -4.38 -2.76 -6.96
CA PRO A 33 -4.46 -3.99 -6.18
C PRO A 33 -3.41 -4.02 -5.06
N SER A 34 -2.17 -3.57 -5.32
CA SER A 34 -1.12 -3.56 -4.30
C SER A 34 -1.47 -2.68 -3.10
N ARG A 35 -1.99 -1.46 -3.35
CA ARG A 35 -2.39 -0.51 -2.29
C ARG A 35 -3.65 -0.95 -1.56
N ALA A 36 -4.64 -1.48 -2.29
CA ALA A 36 -5.85 -2.01 -1.66
C ALA A 36 -5.52 -3.17 -0.71
N ALA A 37 -4.62 -4.07 -1.13
CA ALA A 37 -4.15 -5.16 -0.27
C ALA A 37 -3.37 -4.66 0.95
N LEU A 38 -2.49 -3.65 0.79
CA LEU A 38 -1.76 -3.05 1.90
C LEU A 38 -2.71 -2.45 2.95
N MET A 39 -3.75 -1.72 2.50
CA MET A 39 -4.68 -1.05 3.41
C MET A 39 -5.59 -2.04 4.13
N THR A 40 -6.02 -3.13 3.48
CA THR A 40 -7.05 -4.04 4.01
C THR A 40 -6.51 -5.37 4.54
N GLY A 41 -5.24 -5.68 4.31
CA GLY A 41 -4.67 -7.00 4.58
C GLY A 41 -5.25 -8.14 3.72
N CYS A 42 -6.03 -7.82 2.69
CA CYS A 42 -6.77 -8.80 1.91
C CYS A 42 -6.20 -8.99 0.50
N TYR A 43 -6.33 -10.21 -0.05
CA TYR A 43 -6.06 -10.42 -1.47
C TYR A 43 -7.00 -9.56 -2.33
N PRO A 44 -6.50 -8.84 -3.36
CA PRO A 44 -7.30 -7.93 -4.16
C PRO A 44 -8.55 -8.55 -4.78
N LYS A 45 -8.50 -9.85 -5.11
CA LYS A 45 -9.65 -10.59 -5.64
C LYS A 45 -10.80 -10.73 -4.63
N ARG A 46 -10.52 -10.78 -3.33
CA ARG A 46 -11.53 -10.85 -2.25
C ARG A 46 -12.36 -9.57 -2.20
N ILE A 47 -11.71 -8.43 -2.40
CA ILE A 47 -12.27 -7.08 -2.20
C ILE A 47 -12.60 -6.38 -3.51
N ASP A 48 -12.69 -7.15 -4.61
CA ASP A 48 -12.93 -6.66 -5.98
C ASP A 48 -11.95 -5.57 -6.45
N MET A 49 -10.71 -5.54 -5.96
CA MET A 49 -9.67 -4.58 -6.36
C MET A 49 -8.56 -5.20 -7.23
N ALA A 50 -8.76 -6.41 -7.76
CA ALA A 50 -7.79 -7.07 -8.64
C ALA A 50 -7.66 -6.37 -10.02
N MET A 51 -8.71 -5.69 -10.46
CA MET A 51 -8.79 -4.95 -11.73
C MET A 51 -9.58 -3.66 -11.52
N GLY A 52 -9.23 -2.62 -12.27
CA GLY A 52 -10.10 -1.46 -12.46
C GLY A 52 -11.28 -1.77 -13.37
N SER A 53 -12.01 -0.74 -13.82
CA SER A 53 -13.18 -0.97 -14.68
C SER A 53 -12.79 -1.47 -16.08
N ASN A 54 -11.77 -0.86 -16.69
CA ASN A 54 -11.31 -1.20 -18.05
C ASN A 54 -9.81 -1.51 -18.13
N PHE A 55 -9.06 -1.27 -17.05
CA PHE A 55 -7.61 -1.40 -16.99
C PHE A 55 -7.19 -2.18 -15.75
N GLY A 56 -5.92 -2.61 -15.69
CA GLY A 56 -5.36 -3.29 -14.51
C GLY A 56 -5.28 -2.42 -13.23
N VAL A 57 -5.66 -1.15 -13.34
CA VAL A 57 -5.70 -0.16 -12.25
C VAL A 57 -6.94 0.71 -12.40
N LEU A 58 -7.35 1.33 -11.30
CA LEU A 58 -8.36 2.39 -11.35
C LEU A 58 -7.78 3.65 -11.98
N LEU A 59 -8.54 4.26 -12.88
CA LEU A 59 -8.24 5.56 -13.47
C LEU A 59 -9.12 6.66 -12.88
N ALA A 60 -8.71 7.91 -13.11
CA ALA A 60 -9.55 9.05 -12.78
C ALA A 60 -10.90 8.94 -13.51
N GLY A 61 -12.00 9.04 -12.77
CA GLY A 61 -13.35 8.91 -13.30
C GLY A 61 -13.92 7.50 -13.29
N ASP A 62 -13.18 6.49 -12.83
CA ASP A 62 -13.76 5.17 -12.58
C ASP A 62 -14.84 5.26 -11.50
N ARG A 63 -15.99 4.62 -11.77
CA ARG A 63 -17.08 4.47 -10.80
C ARG A 63 -16.81 3.37 -9.78
N LYS A 64 -15.81 2.55 -10.05
CA LYS A 64 -15.34 1.48 -9.17
C LYS A 64 -14.34 2.07 -8.17
N GLY A 65 -14.41 1.61 -6.92
CA GLY A 65 -13.50 1.99 -5.86
C GLY A 65 -13.46 0.90 -4.79
N LEU A 66 -12.59 1.08 -3.79
CA LEU A 66 -12.61 0.21 -2.62
C LEU A 66 -14.01 0.26 -2.00
N ASN A 67 -14.59 -0.90 -1.70
CA ASN A 67 -15.90 -0.96 -1.06
C ASN A 67 -15.83 -0.22 0.28
N PRO A 68 -16.73 0.75 0.57
CA PRO A 68 -16.69 1.53 1.81
C PRO A 68 -16.87 0.71 3.08
N ASN A 69 -17.28 -0.56 2.97
CA ASN A 69 -17.39 -1.48 4.10
C ASN A 69 -16.11 -2.29 4.36
N GLU A 70 -15.06 -2.17 3.54
CA GLU A 70 -13.77 -2.80 3.86
C GLU A 70 -13.06 -2.01 4.96
N ILE A 71 -12.53 -2.74 5.95
CA ILE A 71 -11.81 -2.13 7.06
C ILE A 71 -10.35 -1.97 6.65
N THR A 72 -9.87 -0.74 6.77
CA THR A 72 -8.46 -0.37 6.52
C THR A 72 -7.65 -0.39 7.82
N ILE A 73 -6.32 -0.49 7.69
CA ILE A 73 -5.39 -0.35 8.83
C ILE A 73 -5.56 0.99 9.55
N ALA A 74 -5.94 2.05 8.82
CA ALA A 74 -6.25 3.34 9.42
C ALA A 74 -7.47 3.25 10.36
N GLU A 75 -8.54 2.57 9.95
CA GLU A 75 -9.72 2.38 10.80
C GLU A 75 -9.44 1.47 12.00
N VAL A 76 -8.62 0.43 11.82
CA VAL A 76 -8.17 -0.43 12.94
C VAL A 76 -7.41 0.39 13.98
N LEU A 77 -6.47 1.24 13.55
CA LEU A 77 -5.69 2.09 14.45
C LEU A 77 -6.54 3.19 15.09
N LYS A 78 -7.45 3.79 14.32
CA LYS A 78 -8.37 4.81 14.83
C LYS A 78 -9.30 4.29 15.92
N ALA A 79 -9.69 3.01 15.85
CA ALA A 79 -10.50 2.36 16.90
C ALA A 79 -9.77 2.23 18.24
N VAL A 80 -8.45 2.43 18.29
CA VAL A 80 -7.62 2.44 19.50
C VAL A 80 -6.93 3.80 19.68
N ASP A 81 -7.64 4.88 19.33
CA ASP A 81 -7.29 6.29 19.58
C ASP A 81 -6.02 6.81 18.88
N TYR A 82 -5.60 6.19 17.77
CA TYR A 82 -4.57 6.78 16.91
C TYR A 82 -5.15 7.88 16.02
N GLU A 83 -4.44 9.01 15.94
CA GLU A 83 -4.64 10.01 14.89
C GLU A 83 -4.07 9.50 13.56
N THR A 84 -4.91 9.45 12.53
CA THR A 84 -4.56 8.89 11.22
C THR A 84 -4.52 9.96 10.15
N GLY A 85 -3.49 9.96 9.30
CA GLY A 85 -3.36 10.88 8.16
C GLY A 85 -2.79 10.20 6.91
N MET A 86 -3.16 10.70 5.74
CA MET A 86 -2.66 10.25 4.44
C MET A 86 -2.13 11.44 3.64
N PHE A 87 -0.90 11.35 3.13
CA PHE A 87 -0.24 12.41 2.39
C PHE A 87 0.25 11.88 1.03
N GLY A 88 -0.27 12.43 -0.07
CA GLY A 88 0.06 11.96 -1.43
C GLY A 88 -0.82 10.80 -1.92
N LYS A 89 -0.34 10.07 -2.93
CA LYS A 89 -1.00 8.87 -3.48
C LYS A 89 -0.67 7.63 -2.66
#